data_AF-A0A7W1YFI0-F1
#
_entry.id   AF-A0A7W1YFI0-F1
#
_cell.length_a   1.000
_cell.length_b   1.000
_cell.length_c   1.000
_cell.angle_alpha   90.00
_cell.angle_beta   90.00
_cell.angle_gamma   90.00
#
_symmetry.space_group_name_H-M   'P 1'
#
loop_
_entity.id
_entity.type
_entity.pdbx_description
1 polymer ?
#
loop_
_entity_poly.entity_id
_entity_poly.type
_entity_poly.pdbx_seq_one_letter_code
_entity_poly.pdbx_strand_id
1 'polypeptide(L)'
;MANVAMDGAGAGGGAADISISVDEILSILNKINAIIFELETLNTKTDSIATITFYEDGEAKKSMDVYKDANKKAMDLYDNYARIKNLVTYTINTMMEQDEVLAQEFYTKLDLPE
;
A
#
# COMPACT_ATOMS: atom_id res chain seq x y z
N MET A 1 4.65 19.65 13.59
CA MET A 1 4.44 18.21 13.35
C MET A 1 3.03 17.92 13.82
N ALA A 2 2.14 17.50 12.91
CA ALA A 2 0.75 17.20 13.23
C ALA A 2 0.64 15.80 13.84
N ASN A 3 -0.21 15.64 14.85
CA ASN A 3 -0.28 14.45 15.69
C ASN A 3 -1.47 13.58 15.28
N VAL A 4 -1.22 12.30 14.96
CA VAL A 4 -2.24 11.37 14.48
C VAL A 4 -2.72 10.43 15.57
N ALA A 5 -3.82 10.78 16.23
CA ALA A 5 -4.50 9.90 17.18
C ALA A 5 -5.47 8.97 16.44
N MET A 6 -5.16 7.67 16.35
CA MET A 6 -6.12 6.63 15.97
C MET A 6 -6.76 6.06 17.23
N ASP A 7 -8.05 6.36 17.43
CA ASP A 7 -8.83 5.81 18.53
C ASP A 7 -9.29 4.38 18.18
N GLY A 8 -8.54 3.40 18.67
CA GLY A 8 -8.81 1.97 18.52
C GLY A 8 -8.73 1.27 19.86
N ALA A 9 -9.86 0.78 20.33
CA ALA A 9 -10.07 0.15 21.64
C ALA A 9 -9.02 -0.92 22.01
N GLY A 10 -8.33 -0.71 23.13
CA GLY A 10 -7.45 -1.71 23.73
C GLY A 10 -6.53 -1.08 24.78
N ALA A 11 -6.55 -1.62 25.99
CA ALA A 11 -5.89 -1.07 27.17
C ALA A 11 -4.37 -0.89 27.00
N GLY A 12 -3.86 0.27 27.44
CA GLY A 12 -2.46 0.44 27.85
C GLY A 12 -1.41 0.39 26.73
N GLY A 13 -1.38 1.43 25.91
CA GLY A 13 -0.24 1.74 25.05
C GLY A 13 -0.39 3.17 24.59
N GLY A 14 0.57 4.04 24.91
CA GLY A 14 0.54 5.42 24.41
C GLY A 14 0.30 5.40 22.91
N ALA A 15 -0.58 6.29 22.44
CA ALA A 15 -0.76 6.52 21.01
C ALA A 15 0.64 6.56 20.38
N ALA A 16 0.96 5.58 19.54
CA ALA A 16 2.28 5.52 18.95
C ALA A 16 2.39 6.73 18.04
N ASP A 17 3.16 7.73 18.44
CA ASP A 17 3.37 8.94 17.65
C ASP A 17 3.89 8.53 16.27
N ILE A 18 3.09 8.79 15.24
CA ILE A 18 3.51 8.61 13.85
C ILE A 18 4.44 9.78 13.51
N SER A 19 5.74 9.59 13.76
CA SER A 19 6.79 10.56 13.41
C SER A 19 7.24 10.36 11.96
N ILE A 20 6.33 10.60 11.02
CA ILE A 20 6.62 10.60 9.58
C ILE A 20 6.05 11.86 8.95
N SER A 21 6.78 12.49 8.03
CA SER A 21 6.24 13.61 7.27
C SER A 21 5.28 13.13 6.16
N VAL A 22 4.41 14.04 5.70
CA VAL A 22 3.50 13.80 4.57
C VAL A 22 4.28 13.41 3.31
N ASP A 23 5.41 14.07 3.04
CA ASP A 23 6.26 13.76 1.88
C ASP A 23 6.86 12.35 1.95
N GLU A 24 7.31 11.93 3.14
CA GLU A 24 7.86 10.61 3.36
C GLU A 24 6.82 9.50 3.18
N ILE A 25 5.61 9.69 3.72
CA ILE A 25 4.53 8.69 3.57
C ILE A 25 4.02 8.62 2.12
N LEU A 26 3.99 9.73 1.39
CA LEU A 26 3.70 9.75 -0.06
C LEU A 26 4.79 9.04 -0.86
N SER A 27 6.07 9.22 -0.50
CA SER A 27 7.18 8.48 -1.11
C SER A 27 7.06 6.97 -0.89
N ILE A 28 6.65 6.55 0.31
CA ILE A 28 6.34 5.15 0.61
C ILE A 28 5.18 4.64 -0.25
N LEU A 29 4.08 5.40 -0.36
CA LEU A 29 2.94 5.03 -1.19
C LEU A 29 3.34 4.83 -2.67
N ASN A 30 4.18 5.71 -3.21
CA ASN A 30 4.69 5.59 -4.58
C ASN A 30 5.52 4.32 -4.79
N LYS A 31 6.38 3.96 -3.83
CA LYS A 31 7.15 2.71 -3.89
C LYS A 31 6.24 1.48 -3.84
N ILE A 32 5.22 1.49 -2.97
CA ILE A 32 4.23 0.40 -2.90
C ILE A 32 3.49 0.25 -4.24
N ASN A 33 3.07 1.35 -4.85
CA ASN A 33 2.41 1.33 -6.16
C ASN A 33 3.32 0.74 -7.25
N ALA A 34 4.61 1.09 -7.26
CA ALA A 34 5.56 0.53 -8.21
C ALA A 34 5.71 -0.99 -8.04
N ILE A 35 5.81 -1.48 -6.81
CA ILE A 35 5.90 -2.91 -6.52
C ILE A 35 4.63 -3.65 -6.97
N ILE A 36 3.46 -3.11 -6.65
CA ILE A 36 2.18 -3.68 -7.09
C ILE A 36 2.12 -3.80 -8.61
N PHE A 37 2.50 -2.74 -9.34
CA PHE A 37 2.53 -2.74 -10.80
C PHE A 37 3.49 -3.78 -11.39
N GLU A 38 4.67 -3.95 -10.80
CA GLU A 38 5.63 -4.98 -11.22
C GLU A 38 5.08 -6.40 -11.01
N LEU A 39 4.40 -6.64 -9.89
CA LEU A 39 3.78 -7.95 -9.59
C LEU A 39 2.62 -8.28 -10.53
N GLU A 40 1.76 -7.31 -10.85
CA GLU A 40 0.70 -7.46 -11.86
C GLU A 40 1.30 -7.78 -13.25
N THR A 41 2.33 -7.02 -13.64
CA THR A 41 3.03 -7.21 -14.92
C THR A 41 3.68 -8.59 -15.01
N LEU A 42 4.29 -9.07 -13.92
CA LEU A 42 4.87 -10.41 -13.85
C LEU A 42 3.81 -11.47 -14.11
N ASN A 43 2.64 -11.37 -13.47
CA ASN A 43 1.57 -12.34 -13.63
C ASN A 43 1.09 -12.42 -15.08
N THR A 44 0.81 -11.27 -15.70
CA THR A 44 0.36 -11.21 -17.10
C THR A 44 1.40 -11.78 -18.08
N LYS A 45 2.69 -11.51 -17.85
CA LYS A 45 3.76 -12.03 -18.71
C LYS A 45 3.92 -13.54 -18.58
N THR A 46 3.86 -14.07 -17.36
CA THR A 46 3.96 -15.51 -17.13
C THR A 46 2.77 -16.26 -17.75
N ASP A 47 1.55 -15.74 -17.63
CA ASP A 47 0.36 -16.33 -18.26
C ASP A 47 0.50 -16.34 -19.80
N SER A 48 1.08 -15.28 -20.37
CA SER A 48 1.34 -15.21 -21.81
C SER A 48 2.38 -16.22 -22.28
N ILE A 49 3.38 -16.57 -21.45
CA ILE A 49 4.39 -17.60 -21.78
C ILE A 49 3.79 -19.00 -21.69
N ALA A 50 2.91 -19.23 -20.71
CA ALA A 50 2.27 -20.52 -20.49
C ALA A 50 1.37 -20.98 -21.67
N THR A 51 0.90 -20.04 -22.50
CA THR A 51 0.04 -20.31 -23.67
C THR A 51 0.81 -20.52 -24.98
N ILE A 52 2.15 -20.53 -24.95
CA ILE A 52 2.98 -20.82 -26.13
C ILE A 52 3.07 -22.33 -26.34
N THR A 53 2.86 -22.80 -27.57
CA THR A 53 2.77 -24.22 -27.97
C THR A 53 3.95 -25.09 -27.49
N PHE A 54 5.14 -24.51 -27.37
CA PHE A 54 6.34 -25.19 -26.82
C PHE A 54 6.15 -25.68 -25.38
N TYR A 55 5.37 -24.95 -24.58
CA TYR A 55 5.10 -25.24 -23.17
C TYR A 55 3.80 -26.03 -22.94
N GLU A 56 2.92 -26.14 -23.94
CA GLU A 56 1.66 -26.88 -23.84
C GLU A 56 1.84 -28.40 -24.00
N ASP A 57 2.69 -28.82 -24.95
CA ASP A 57 2.80 -30.21 -25.41
C ASP A 57 4.21 -30.85 -25.27
N GLY A 58 5.18 -30.15 -24.68
CA GLY A 58 6.58 -30.60 -24.58
C GLY A 58 7.10 -30.92 -23.16
N GLU A 59 8.35 -31.40 -23.07
CA GLU A 59 9.06 -31.62 -21.79
C GLU A 59 9.15 -30.36 -20.90
N ALA A 60 9.05 -29.19 -21.51
CA ALA A 60 9.06 -27.88 -20.86
C ALA A 60 7.79 -27.60 -20.01
N LYS A 61 6.74 -28.42 -20.15
CA LYS A 61 5.51 -28.33 -19.34
C LYS A 61 5.79 -28.40 -17.83
N LYS A 62 6.75 -29.23 -17.41
CA LYS A 62 7.20 -29.31 -16.01
C LYS A 62 7.84 -28.03 -15.50
N SER A 63 8.56 -27.29 -16.36
CA SER A 63 9.09 -25.98 -15.99
C SER A 63 7.98 -24.97 -15.73
N MET A 64 6.80 -25.16 -16.34
CA MET A 64 5.63 -24.31 -16.12
C MET A 64 4.99 -24.47 -14.74
N ASP A 65 5.19 -25.62 -14.08
CA ASP A 65 4.75 -25.79 -12.69
C ASP A 65 5.57 -24.93 -11.72
N VAL A 66 6.87 -24.75 -11.98
CA VAL A 66 7.72 -23.82 -11.20
C VAL A 66 7.24 -22.37 -11.36
N TYR A 67 6.83 -21.99 -12.58
CA TYR A 67 6.27 -20.66 -12.84
C TYR A 67 4.92 -20.46 -12.14
N LYS A 68 4.06 -21.47 -12.06
CA LYS A 68 2.81 -21.40 -11.29
C LYS A 68 3.06 -21.17 -9.80
N ASP A 69 4.00 -21.91 -9.21
CA ASP A 69 4.36 -21.75 -7.79
C ASP A 69 4.98 -20.38 -7.52
N ALA A 70 5.81 -19.88 -8.44
CA ALA A 70 6.40 -18.55 -8.35
C ALA A 70 5.32 -17.45 -8.48
N ASN A 71 4.41 -17.57 -9.44
CA ASN A 71 3.27 -16.65 -9.60
C ASN A 71 2.39 -16.65 -8.36
N LYS A 72 2.10 -17.82 -7.77
CA LYS A 72 1.33 -17.90 -6.52
C LYS A 72 1.98 -17.09 -5.40
N LYS A 73 3.29 -17.26 -5.20
CA LYS A 73 4.04 -16.47 -4.20
C LYS A 73 4.07 -14.98 -4.54
N ALA A 74 4.13 -14.62 -5.82
CA ALA A 74 4.05 -13.23 -6.26
C ALA A 74 2.68 -12.63 -5.96
N MET A 75 1.59 -13.40 -6.11
CA MET A 75 0.24 -12.96 -5.74
C MET A 75 0.06 -12.86 -4.22
N ASP A 76 0.64 -13.78 -3.43
CA ASP A 76 0.67 -13.64 -1.97
C ASP A 76 1.41 -12.34 -1.55
N LEU A 77 2.49 -12.00 -2.26
CA LEU A 77 3.21 -10.74 -2.05
C LEU A 77 2.38 -9.52 -2.46
N TYR A 78 1.67 -9.61 -3.59
CA TYR A 78 0.74 -8.59 -4.05
C TYR A 78 -0.33 -8.31 -2.99
N ASP A 79 -0.96 -9.34 -2.43
CA ASP A 79 -2.00 -9.21 -1.41
C ASP A 79 -1.48 -8.46 -0.16
N ASN A 80 -0.24 -8.76 0.24
CA ASN A 80 0.41 -8.07 1.34
C ASN A 80 0.65 -6.59 1.01
N TYR A 81 1.19 -6.27 -0.16
CA TYR A 81 1.41 -4.87 -0.56
C TYR A 81 0.10 -4.12 -0.77
N ALA A 82 -0.97 -4.76 -1.24
CA ALA A 82 -2.30 -4.17 -1.34
C ALA A 82 -2.86 -3.82 0.04
N ARG A 83 -2.67 -4.69 1.04
CA ARG A 83 -3.05 -4.38 2.44
C ARG A 83 -2.23 -3.24 3.01
N ILE A 84 -0.91 -3.23 2.79
CA ILE A 84 -0.04 -2.13 3.24
C ILE A 84 -0.45 -0.82 2.57
N LYS A 85 -0.75 -0.83 1.27
CA LYS A 85 -1.25 0.34 0.54
C LYS A 85 -2.50 0.92 1.19
N ASN A 86 -3.46 0.08 1.54
CA ASN A 86 -4.70 0.51 2.20
C ASN A 86 -4.40 1.17 3.55
N LEU A 87 -3.52 0.59 4.35
CA LEU A 87 -3.11 1.16 5.63
C LEU A 87 -2.42 2.52 5.45
N VAL A 88 -1.45 2.61 4.54
CA VAL A 88 -0.74 3.87 4.24
C VAL A 88 -1.69 4.95 3.73
N THR A 89 -2.64 4.58 2.86
CA THR A 89 -3.65 5.52 2.35
C THR A 89 -4.56 6.01 3.47
N TYR A 90 -4.98 5.11 4.36
CA TYR A 90 -5.78 5.48 5.53
C TYR A 90 -5.02 6.45 6.43
N THR A 91 -3.75 6.18 6.73
CA THR A 91 -2.90 7.09 7.51
C THR A 91 -2.77 8.46 6.87
N ILE A 92 -2.56 8.54 5.54
CA ILE A 92 -2.51 9.82 4.81
C ILE A 92 -3.82 10.60 4.98
N ASN A 93 -4.97 9.93 4.80
CA ASN A 93 -6.27 10.59 4.95
C ASN A 93 -6.49 11.09 6.39
N THR A 94 -6.12 10.30 7.41
CA THR A 94 -6.23 10.72 8.81
C THR A 94 -5.33 11.92 9.11
N MET A 95 -4.11 11.96 8.55
CA MET A 95 -3.22 13.13 8.68
C MET A 95 -3.87 14.39 8.07
N MET A 96 -4.48 14.25 6.89
CA MET A 96 -5.16 15.38 6.23
C MET A 96 -6.38 15.88 7.02
N GLU A 97 -7.22 14.96 7.53
CA GLU A 97 -8.38 15.32 8.35
C GLU A 97 -7.97 16.07 9.61
N GLN A 98 -6.87 15.66 10.25
CA GLN A 98 -6.38 16.34 11.45
C GLN A 98 -5.78 17.71 11.14
N ASP A 99 -5.04 17.85 10.03
CA ASP A 99 -4.54 19.15 9.58
C ASP A 99 -5.69 20.12 9.30
N GLU A 100 -6.80 19.65 8.72
CA GLU A 100 -8.01 20.46 8.49
C GLU A 100 -8.67 20.91 9.80
N VAL A 101 -8.83 19.98 10.77
CA VAL A 101 -9.39 20.29 12.09
C VAL A 101 -8.51 21.31 12.83
N LEU A 102 -7.20 21.11 12.82
CA LEU A 102 -6.24 22.05 13.41
C LEU A 102 -6.33 23.43 12.76
N ALA A 103 -6.41 23.51 11.43
CA ALA A 103 -6.56 24.77 10.72
C ALA A 103 -7.84 25.50 11.11
N GLN A 104 -8.98 24.80 11.16
CA GLN A 104 -10.26 25.38 11.60
C GLN A 104 -10.21 25.89 13.04
N GLU A 105 -9.59 25.13 13.95
CA GLU A 105 -9.37 25.58 15.32
C GLU A 105 -8.52 26.85 15.40
N PHE A 106 -7.47 26.95 14.58
CA PHE A 106 -6.65 28.15 14.50
C PHE A 106 -7.46 29.35 14.01
N TYR A 107 -8.21 29.22 12.92
CA TYR A 107 -9.08 30.31 12.41
C TYR A 107 -10.09 30.76 13.47
N THR A 108 -10.75 29.82 14.14
CA THR A 108 -11.76 30.11 15.17
C THR A 108 -11.15 30.81 16.39
N LYS A 109 -9.93 30.41 16.82
CA LYS A 109 -9.25 31.02 17.97
C LYS A 109 -8.58 32.36 17.65
N LEU A 110 -8.30 32.66 16.38
CA LEU A 110 -7.64 33.91 15.97
C LEU A 110 -8.62 35.06 15.65
N ASP A 111 -9.93 34.82 15.68
CA ASP A 111 -10.99 35.82 15.43
C ASP A 111 -10.73 36.66 14.16
N LEU A 112 -10.24 36.02 13.09
CA LEU A 112 -10.10 36.66 11.78
C LEU A 112 -11.49 36.73 11.13
N PRO A 113 -12.07 37.92 10.90
CA PRO A 113 -13.35 38.04 10.21
C PRO A 113 -13.23 37.53 8.76
N GLU A 114 -14.32 36.90 8.29
CA GLU A 114 -14.48 36.33 6.93
C GLU A 114 -13.92 37.19 5.79
#